data_AF-A0A2S4WIE8-F1
#
_entry.id   AF-A0A2S4WIE8-F1
#
_cell.length_a   1.000
_cell.length_b   1.000
_cell.length_c   1.000
_cell.angle_alpha   90.00
_cell.angle_beta   90.00
_cell.angle_gamma   90.00
#
_symmetry.space_group_name_H-M   'P 1'
#
loop_
_entity.id
_entity.type
_entity.pdbx_description
1 polymer ?
#
loop_
_entity_poly.entity_id
_entity_poly.type
_entity_poly.pdbx_seq_one_letter_code
_entity_poly.pdbx_strand_id
1 'polypeptide(L)'
;MLRTERSYTSRRLCAYQAIPNFYHFCNRAFSGLRTRHDGIFVGDGERMMTATYNSWGTCNVAIVSSDTSVLTVNREDATAKIYQIISTCDGKWGSIAMSGGVKGRNGRAIFTLSAKLK
;
A
#
# COMPACT_ATOMS: atom_id res chain seq x y z
N MET A 1 -12.18 -16.72 -12.49
CA MET A 1 -11.57 -17.30 -11.28
C MET A 1 -10.20 -16.66 -11.08
N LEU A 2 -10.02 -15.81 -10.05
CA LEU A 2 -8.70 -15.29 -9.69
C LEU A 2 -8.01 -16.30 -8.77
N ARG A 3 -6.93 -16.94 -9.25
CA ARG A 3 -6.16 -17.95 -8.50
C ARG A 3 -5.04 -17.23 -7.75
N THR A 4 -5.09 -17.21 -6.43
CA THR A 4 -4.06 -16.63 -5.54
C THR A 4 -3.14 -17.74 -5.03
N GLU A 5 -1.82 -17.60 -5.19
CA GLU A 5 -0.85 -18.46 -4.51
C GLU A 5 -0.49 -17.86 -3.14
N ARG A 6 -0.64 -18.65 -2.07
CA ARG A 6 -0.17 -18.28 -0.73
C ARG A 6 1.27 -18.75 -0.57
N SER A 7 2.24 -17.84 -0.59
CA SER A 7 3.58 -18.16 -0.09
C SER A 7 3.52 -18.18 1.45
N TYR A 8 3.70 -19.38 2.02
CA TYR A 8 3.32 -19.73 3.40
C TYR A 8 4.34 -19.34 4.47
N THR A 9 5.09 -18.25 4.27
CA THR A 9 6.00 -17.72 5.28
C THR A 9 5.86 -16.19 5.35
N SER A 10 5.06 -15.75 6.33
CA SER A 10 4.74 -14.35 6.66
C SER A 10 3.82 -13.61 5.67
N ARG A 11 2.50 -13.62 5.97
CA ARG A 11 1.42 -12.72 5.46
C ARG A 11 1.74 -11.86 4.22
N ARG A 12 1.99 -12.49 3.07
CA ARG A 12 2.22 -11.84 1.78
C ARG A 12 1.32 -12.50 0.75
N LEU A 13 0.58 -11.69 0.01
CA LEU A 13 -0.26 -12.14 -1.09
C LEU A 13 0.29 -11.48 -2.34
N CYS A 14 0.77 -12.28 -3.30
CA CYS A 14 1.17 -11.81 -4.62
C CYS A 14 0.20 -12.38 -5.68
N ALA A 15 -0.12 -11.61 -6.71
CA ALA A 15 -0.90 -12.11 -7.85
C ALA A 15 -0.08 -13.07 -8.72
N TYR A 16 -0.76 -13.81 -9.59
CA TYR A 16 -0.13 -14.82 -10.45
C TYR A 16 0.59 -14.21 -11.66
N GLN A 17 0.02 -13.16 -12.26
CA GLN A 17 0.50 -12.59 -13.52
C GLN A 17 1.13 -11.19 -13.33
N ALA A 18 2.27 -10.99 -13.98
CA ALA A 18 2.96 -9.70 -14.03
C ALA A 18 2.19 -8.70 -14.89
N ILE A 19 2.23 -7.43 -14.48
CA ILE A 19 1.60 -6.32 -15.19
C ILE A 19 2.72 -5.49 -15.83
N PRO A 20 2.70 -5.25 -17.15
CA PRO A 20 3.72 -4.40 -17.79
C PRO A 20 3.78 -3.02 -17.14
N ASN A 21 5.00 -2.54 -16.89
CA ASN A 21 5.27 -1.22 -16.27
C ASN A 21 4.63 -1.01 -14.89
N PHE A 22 4.25 -2.09 -14.19
CA PHE A 22 3.54 -2.01 -12.91
C PHE A 22 4.30 -1.20 -11.86
N TYR A 23 5.60 -1.45 -11.72
CA TYR A 23 6.48 -0.70 -10.83
C TYR A 23 6.40 0.81 -11.06
N HIS A 24 6.59 1.23 -12.31
CA HIS A 24 6.58 2.65 -12.69
C HIS A 24 5.24 3.31 -12.36
N PHE A 25 4.13 2.63 -12.67
CA PHE A 25 2.79 3.12 -12.35
C PHE A 25 2.51 3.17 -10.85
N CYS A 26 2.94 2.16 -10.08
CA CYS A 26 2.77 2.15 -8.64
C CYS A 26 3.60 3.21 -7.93
N ASN A 27 4.84 3.45 -8.37
CA ASN A 27 5.65 4.54 -7.84
C ASN A 27 4.99 5.90 -8.06
N ARG A 28 4.43 6.13 -9.25
CA ARG A 28 3.73 7.38 -9.55
C ARG A 28 2.43 7.53 -8.76
N ALA A 29 1.66 6.45 -8.64
CA ALA A 29 0.46 6.42 -7.80
C ALA A 29 0.80 6.70 -6.33
N PHE A 30 1.82 6.04 -5.77
CA PHE A 30 2.27 6.25 -4.39
C PHE A 30 2.77 7.68 -4.16
N SER A 31 3.55 8.22 -5.11
CA SER A 31 4.06 9.60 -5.02
C SER A 31 2.94 10.64 -4.93
N GLY A 32 1.81 10.39 -5.60
CA GLY A 32 0.63 11.27 -5.58
C GLY A 32 -0.23 11.19 -4.32
N LEU A 33 0.05 10.28 -3.37
CA LEU A 33 -0.62 10.30 -2.07
C LEU A 33 -0.24 11.60 -1.33
N ARG A 34 -1.20 12.22 -0.65
CA ARG A 34 -0.96 13.47 0.10
C ARG A 34 -0.35 13.18 1.46
N THR A 35 0.61 14.01 1.85
CA THR A 35 1.22 14.01 3.18
C THR A 35 1.30 15.43 3.72
N ARG A 36 1.28 15.56 5.04
CA ARG A 36 1.67 16.77 5.77
C ARG A 36 3.18 17.03 5.63
N HIS A 37 3.63 18.16 6.16
CA HIS A 37 5.05 18.54 6.22
C HIS A 37 5.93 17.55 7.01
N ASP A 38 5.35 16.85 7.98
CA ASP A 38 6.00 15.81 8.80
C ASP A 38 5.97 14.42 8.13
N GLY A 39 5.46 14.33 6.90
CA GLY A 39 5.42 13.10 6.12
C GLY A 39 4.27 12.15 6.47
N ILE A 40 3.36 12.51 7.40
CA ILE A 40 2.18 11.70 7.73
C ILE A 40 1.11 11.84 6.64
N PHE A 41 0.51 10.71 6.24
CA PHE A 41 -0.55 10.69 5.22
C PHE A 41 -1.83 11.36 5.69
N VAL A 42 -2.39 12.21 4.85
CA VAL A 42 -3.62 12.98 5.14
C VAL A 42 -4.55 13.02 3.94
N GLY A 43 -5.83 13.28 4.23
CA GLY A 43 -6.85 13.56 3.24
C GLY A 43 -7.00 15.05 2.95
N ASP A 44 -8.14 15.41 2.37
CA ASP A 44 -8.48 16.81 2.10
C ASP A 44 -8.57 17.61 3.40
N GLY A 45 -8.09 18.86 3.35
CA GLY A 45 -8.00 19.73 4.52
C GLY A 45 -7.05 19.22 5.62
N GLU A 46 -6.03 18.42 5.26
CA GLU A 46 -5.07 17.82 6.21
C GLU A 46 -5.70 16.88 7.25
N ARG A 47 -6.90 16.36 6.97
CA ARG A 47 -7.57 15.44 7.87
C ARG A 47 -6.81 14.13 7.99
N MET A 48 -6.52 13.71 9.22
CA MET A 48 -5.99 12.38 9.52
C MET A 48 -6.98 11.30 9.07
N MET A 49 -6.47 10.24 8.43
CA MET A 49 -7.31 9.23 7.78
C MET A 49 -7.05 7.82 8.29
N THR A 50 -8.02 6.93 8.09
CA THR A 50 -7.89 5.49 8.36
C THR A 50 -7.45 4.71 7.10
N ALA A 51 -7.54 5.34 5.94
CA ALA A 51 -7.13 4.81 4.66
C ALA A 51 -6.72 5.97 3.72
N THR A 52 -5.70 5.75 2.90
CA THR A 52 -5.35 6.63 1.79
C THR A 52 -5.11 5.81 0.54
N TYR A 53 -5.52 6.34 -0.61
CA TYR A 53 -5.42 5.63 -1.88
C TYR A 53 -5.14 6.61 -3.00
N ASN A 54 -4.46 6.11 -4.03
CA ASN A 54 -4.28 6.83 -5.28
C ASN A 54 -4.07 5.83 -6.42
N SER A 55 -4.38 6.27 -7.63
CA SER A 55 -4.31 5.46 -8.83
C SER A 55 -3.56 6.19 -9.92
N TRP A 56 -2.68 5.48 -10.62
CA TRP A 56 -2.00 6.00 -11.80
C TRP A 56 -1.79 4.88 -12.81
N GLY A 57 -2.13 5.13 -14.08
CA GLY A 57 -2.05 4.10 -15.13
C GLY A 57 -2.82 2.83 -14.73
N THR A 58 -2.12 1.69 -14.69
CA THR A 58 -2.69 0.39 -14.31
C THR A 58 -2.51 0.03 -12.83
N CYS A 59 -1.95 0.91 -12.00
CA CYS A 59 -1.73 0.63 -10.58
C CYS A 59 -2.66 1.45 -9.67
N ASN A 60 -3.16 0.78 -8.64
CA ASN A 60 -3.81 1.35 -7.48
C ASN A 60 -2.92 1.11 -6.26
N VAL A 61 -2.66 2.16 -5.48
CA VAL A 61 -1.98 2.08 -4.19
C VAL A 61 -3.01 2.35 -3.10
N ALA A 62 -3.04 1.50 -2.09
CA ALA A 62 -3.84 1.70 -0.90
C ALA A 62 -3.00 1.44 0.36
N ILE A 63 -3.10 2.34 1.33
CA ILE A 63 -2.57 2.19 2.68
C ILE A 63 -3.77 2.27 3.61
N VAL A 64 -4.06 1.19 4.32
CA VAL A 64 -5.28 1.07 5.13
C VAL A 64 -4.96 0.59 6.53
N SER A 65 -5.70 1.11 7.50
CA SER A 65 -5.67 0.64 8.87
C SER A 65 -6.49 -0.64 9.00
N SER A 66 -5.89 -1.66 9.60
CA SER A 66 -6.57 -2.94 9.83
C SER A 66 -7.62 -2.90 10.94
N ASP A 67 -7.55 -1.91 11.83
CA ASP A 67 -8.42 -1.78 13.01
C ASP A 67 -9.23 -0.47 13.00
N THR A 68 -9.37 0.13 11.81
CA THR A 68 -10.09 1.39 11.56
C THR A 68 -9.58 2.59 12.37
N SER A 69 -8.42 2.48 13.02
CA SER A 69 -7.77 3.62 13.67
C SER A 69 -7.01 4.50 12.66
N VAL A 70 -6.69 5.73 13.08
CA VAL A 70 -5.93 6.71 12.29
C VAL A 70 -4.56 6.15 11.87
N LEU A 71 -4.21 6.31 10.59
CA LEU A 71 -2.88 6.06 10.06
C LEU A 71 -1.88 7.04 10.67
N THR A 72 -0.78 6.52 11.17
CA THR A 72 0.35 7.29 11.71
C THR A 72 1.66 6.95 11.03
N VAL A 73 1.62 6.09 10.00
CA VAL A 73 2.80 5.80 9.19
C VAL A 73 3.23 7.04 8.41
N ASN A 74 4.53 7.30 8.38
CA ASN A 74 5.14 8.34 7.57
C ASN A 74 5.47 7.84 6.16
N ARG A 75 5.77 8.77 5.25
CA ARG A 75 6.10 8.46 3.86
C ARG A 75 7.33 7.55 3.72
N GLU A 76 8.35 7.72 4.55
CA GLU A 76 9.61 6.96 4.45
C GLU A 76 9.39 5.48 4.73
N ASP A 77 8.73 5.16 5.85
CA ASP A 77 8.35 3.80 6.22
C ASP A 77 7.44 3.16 5.16
N ALA A 78 6.48 3.93 4.65
CA ALA A 78 5.60 3.48 3.58
C ALA A 78 6.38 3.20 2.28
N THR A 79 7.36 4.04 1.94
CA THR A 79 8.23 3.86 0.77
C THR A 79 8.97 2.53 0.87
N ALA A 80 9.57 2.23 2.03
CA ALA A 80 10.24 0.96 2.26
C ALA A 80 9.30 -0.24 2.07
N LYS A 81 8.04 -0.15 2.52
CA LYS A 81 7.04 -1.23 2.36
C LYS A 81 6.58 -1.39 0.91
N ILE A 82 6.41 -0.31 0.18
CA ILE A 82 6.04 -0.33 -1.24
C ILE A 82 7.14 -1.00 -2.06
N TYR A 83 8.40 -0.61 -1.87
CA TYR A 83 9.54 -1.27 -2.51
C TYR A 83 9.65 -2.75 -2.14
N GLN A 84 9.38 -3.09 -0.88
CA GLN A 84 9.36 -4.48 -0.44
C GLN A 84 8.30 -5.31 -1.18
N ILE A 85 7.09 -4.75 -1.45
CA ILE A 85 6.08 -5.44 -2.25
C ILE A 85 6.58 -5.63 -3.69
N ILE A 86 7.11 -4.58 -4.31
CA ILE A 86 7.60 -4.62 -5.69
C ILE A 86 8.69 -5.69 -5.86
N SER A 87 9.68 -5.72 -4.96
CA SER A 87 10.79 -6.67 -5.03
C SER A 87 10.34 -8.11 -4.75
N THR A 88 9.39 -8.28 -3.83
CA THR A 88 8.93 -9.62 -3.42
C THR A 88 7.94 -10.22 -4.41
N CYS A 89 7.06 -9.40 -4.96
CA CYS A 89 6.02 -9.85 -5.88
C CYS A 89 6.43 -9.73 -7.35
N ASP A 90 7.70 -9.39 -7.65
CA ASP A 90 8.26 -9.36 -9.01
C ASP A 90 7.36 -8.60 -10.02
N GLY A 91 6.99 -7.37 -9.65
CA GLY A 91 6.11 -6.53 -10.48
C GLY A 91 4.65 -7.00 -10.59
N LYS A 92 4.21 -7.93 -9.74
CA LYS A 92 2.80 -8.34 -9.59
C LYS A 92 2.12 -7.56 -8.48
N TRP A 93 0.78 -7.59 -8.45
CA TRP A 93 0.05 -7.08 -7.28
C TRP A 93 0.54 -7.80 -6.04
N GLY A 94 0.82 -7.06 -4.97
CA GLY A 94 0.76 -7.66 -3.65
C GLY A 94 0.36 -6.75 -2.50
N SER A 95 0.38 -7.33 -1.31
CA SER A 95 0.09 -6.64 -0.06
C SER A 95 1.02 -7.10 1.07
N ILE A 96 1.41 -6.15 1.92
CA ILE A 96 2.18 -6.41 3.14
C ILE A 96 1.60 -5.62 4.31
N ALA A 97 1.62 -6.21 5.50
CA ALA A 97 1.25 -5.53 6.73
C ALA A 97 2.50 -5.08 7.50
N MET A 98 2.44 -3.90 8.09
CA MET A 98 3.41 -3.39 9.06
C MET A 98 2.81 -3.44 10.46
N SER A 99 3.56 -3.93 11.44
CA SER A 99 3.16 -3.81 12.84
C SER A 99 3.19 -2.34 13.24
N GLY A 100 2.09 -1.82 13.81
CA GLY A 100 1.94 -0.39 14.05
C GLY A 100 1.63 0.40 12.77
N GLY A 101 2.11 1.64 12.69
CA GLY A 101 1.76 2.57 11.61
C GLY A 101 0.32 3.09 11.69
N VAL A 102 -0.36 2.82 12.79
CA VAL A 102 -1.69 3.30 13.12
C VAL A 102 -1.78 3.62 14.61
N LYS A 103 -2.75 4.42 15.02
CA LYS A 103 -2.94 4.85 16.42
C LYS A 103 -3.47 3.72 17.32
N GLY A 104 -4.25 2.79 16.77
CA GLY A 104 -4.87 1.71 17.53
C GLY A 104 -3.84 0.69 18.00
N ARG A 105 -4.00 0.23 19.26
CA ARG A 105 -3.00 -0.60 19.96
C ARG A 105 -2.67 -1.92 19.26
N ASN A 106 -3.64 -2.50 18.57
CA ASN A 106 -3.51 -3.79 17.89
C ASN A 106 -3.56 -3.66 16.36
N GLY A 107 -3.64 -2.43 15.87
CA GLY A 107 -3.79 -2.13 14.46
C GLY A 107 -2.50 -2.26 13.68
N ARG A 108 -2.66 -2.37 12.36
CA ARG A 108 -1.58 -2.50 11.39
C ARG A 108 -1.88 -1.60 10.20
N ALA A 109 -0.86 -0.92 9.69
CA ALA A 109 -0.92 -0.35 8.36
C ALA A 109 -0.73 -1.48 7.32
N ILE A 110 -1.68 -1.63 6.42
CA ILE A 110 -1.66 -2.60 5.32
C ILE A 110 -1.42 -1.83 4.03
N PHE A 111 -0.33 -2.16 3.34
CA PHE A 111 0.07 -1.57 2.08
C PHE A 111 -0.33 -2.53 0.96
N THR A 112 -0.98 -2.01 -0.07
CA THR A 112 -1.50 -2.81 -1.18
C THR A 112 -1.20 -2.11 -2.50
N LEU A 113 -0.60 -2.84 -3.43
CA LEU A 113 -0.31 -2.39 -4.80
C LEU A 113 -1.14 -3.19 -5.79
N SER A 114 -2.36 -2.81 -6.13
CA SER A 114 -3.23 -3.62 -6.99
C SER A 114 -3.30 -3.15 -8.44
N ALA A 115 -3.76 -4.05 -9.32
CA ALA A 115 -4.19 -3.63 -10.64
C ALA A 115 -5.38 -2.68 -10.52
N LYS A 116 -5.40 -1.62 -11.33
CA LYS A 116 -6.58 -0.79 -11.50
C LYS A 116 -7.66 -1.61 -12.18
N LEU A 117 -8.68 -2.00 -11.42
CA LEU A 117 -9.90 -2.57 -11.98
C LEU A 117 -10.54 -1.48 -12.86
N LYS A 118 -10.75 -1.81 -14.13
CA LYS A 118 -11.49 -0.96 -15.07
C LYS A 118 -12.97 -0.95 -14.72
#